data_AF-A0A6L8KCR7-F1
#
_entry.id   AF-A0A6L8KCR7-F1
#
_cell.length_a   1.000
_cell.length_b   1.000
_cell.length_c   1.000
_cell.angle_alpha   90.00
_cell.angle_beta   90.00
_cell.angle_gamma   90.00
#
_symmetry.space_group_name_H-M   'P 1'
#
loop_
_entity.id
_entity.type
_entity.pdbx_description
1 polymer ?
#
loop_
_entity_poly.entity_id
_entity_poly.type
_entity_poly.pdbx_seq_one_letter_code
_entity_poly.pdbx_strand_id
1 'polypeptide(L)'
;MHDLDELQQCGAAANLKWLGVSATLKPDEVMRILQDVACCTPGSSITFDYALATFQPQMLEHMLSQFGFRHIEHGDAAAGLGLIKATV
;
A
#
# COMPACT_ATOMS: atom_id res chain seq x y z
N MET A 1 34.92 4.81 -11.42
CA MET A 1 34.33 3.47 -11.18
C MET A 1 34.72 3.12 -9.76
N HIS A 2 33.92 3.28 -8.70
CA HIS A 2 32.49 3.46 -8.47
C HIS A 2 32.36 4.48 -7.33
N ASP A 3 31.68 5.61 -7.53
CA ASP A 3 31.26 6.53 -6.45
C ASP A 3 29.76 6.84 -6.63
N LEU A 4 28.98 5.78 -6.83
CA LEU A 4 27.52 5.82 -7.00
C LEU A 4 26.81 4.85 -6.05
N ASP A 5 27.38 4.60 -4.87
CA ASP A 5 26.78 3.74 -3.82
C ASP A 5 26.44 4.54 -2.54
N GLU A 6 26.63 5.86 -2.53
CA GLU A 6 26.22 6.75 -1.43
C GLU A 6 24.85 7.40 -1.64
N LEU A 7 24.01 6.82 -2.50
CA LEU A 7 22.57 6.92 -2.33
C LEU A 7 22.09 5.67 -1.59
N GLN A 8 22.63 5.43 -0.40
CA GLN A 8 21.85 4.77 0.64
C GLN A 8 20.61 5.65 0.84
N GLN A 9 19.56 5.25 0.12
CA GLN A 9 18.21 5.07 0.62
C GLN A 9 17.96 5.95 1.83
N CYS A 10 17.08 6.94 1.68
CA CYS A 10 16.40 7.52 2.82
C CYS A 10 15.90 6.33 3.68
N GLY A 11 16.65 5.99 4.74
CA GLY A 11 16.53 4.73 5.47
C GLY A 11 15.31 4.70 6.38
N ALA A 12 14.41 5.66 6.20
CA ALA A 12 13.13 5.72 6.85
C ALA A 12 12.12 4.98 5.98
N ALA A 13 11.55 3.91 6.54
CA ALA A 13 10.33 3.31 6.03
C ALA A 13 9.31 4.40 5.67
N ALA A 14 8.87 4.43 4.40
CA ALA A 14 7.82 5.36 4.00
C ALA A 14 6.51 4.96 4.67
N ASN A 15 5.83 5.90 5.33
CA ASN A 15 4.50 5.68 5.91
C ASN A 15 3.47 6.43 5.07
N LEU A 16 2.96 5.76 4.04
CA LEU A 16 1.98 6.35 3.15
C LEU A 16 0.58 6.18 3.73
N LYS A 17 -0.15 7.27 3.91
CA LYS A 17 -1.56 7.24 4.31
C LYS A 17 -2.41 7.83 3.19
N TRP A 18 -3.27 6.99 2.64
CA TRP A 18 -4.13 7.36 1.54
C TRP A 18 -5.58 7.14 1.93
N LEU A 19 -6.14 8.12 2.65
CA LEU A 19 -7.47 8.06 3.25
C LEU A 19 -8.45 9.01 2.54
N GLY A 20 -9.68 8.56 2.31
CA GLY A 20 -10.81 9.34 1.78
C GLY A 20 -10.85 9.49 0.25
N VAL A 21 -9.93 8.87 -0.48
CA VAL A 21 -9.82 9.00 -1.94
C VAL A 21 -10.12 7.69 -2.67
N SER A 22 -10.00 6.54 -2.00
CA SER A 22 -10.10 5.21 -2.62
C SER A 22 -11.46 4.93 -3.27
N ALA A 23 -12.54 5.49 -2.71
CA ALA A 23 -13.91 5.26 -3.17
C ALA A 23 -14.16 5.81 -4.58
N THR A 24 -13.30 6.72 -5.07
CA THR A 24 -13.40 7.31 -6.41
C THR A 24 -12.30 6.83 -7.36
N LEU A 25 -11.35 6.04 -6.87
CA LEU A 25 -10.19 5.61 -7.63
C LEU A 25 -10.40 4.25 -8.28
N LYS A 26 -9.87 4.14 -9.50
CA LYS A 26 -9.91 2.89 -10.26
C LYS A 26 -8.89 1.89 -9.69
N PRO A 27 -9.16 0.58 -9.79
CA PRO A 27 -8.22 -0.46 -9.39
C PRO A 27 -6.83 -0.29 -10.02
N ASP A 28 -6.73 0.18 -11.27
CA ASP A 28 -5.46 0.44 -11.95
C ASP A 28 -4.60 1.50 -11.25
N GLU A 29 -5.21 2.57 -10.74
CA GLU A 29 -4.49 3.62 -10.00
C GLU A 29 -4.00 3.10 -8.65
N VAL A 30 -4.81 2.28 -7.98
CA VAL A 30 -4.42 1.60 -6.72
C VAL A 30 -3.23 0.67 -6.97
N MET A 31 -3.27 -0.14 -8.03
CA MET A 31 -2.17 -1.03 -8.41
C MET A 31 -0.86 -0.26 -8.64
N ARG A 32 -0.94 0.88 -9.34
CA ARG A 32 0.23 1.71 -9.62
C ARG A 32 0.87 2.23 -8.34
N ILE A 33 0.07 2.66 -7.38
CA ILE A 33 0.56 3.19 -6.11
C ILE A 33 1.09 2.07 -5.20
N LEU A 34 0.42 0.91 -5.18
CA LEU A 34 0.95 -0.26 -4.48
C LEU A 34 2.30 -0.71 -5.04
N GLN A 35 2.47 -0.68 -6.36
CA GLN A 35 3.74 -0.98 -7.01
C GLN A 35 4.82 0.05 -6.68
N ASP A 36 4.49 1.35 -6.65
CA ASP A 36 5.41 2.42 -6.28
C ASP A 36 5.91 2.27 -4.83
N VAL A 37 5.00 1.97 -3.90
CA VAL A 37 5.36 1.69 -2.50
C VAL A 37 6.14 0.39 -2.38
N ALA A 38 5.84 -0.63 -3.16
CA ALA A 38 6.60 -1.88 -3.16
C ALA A 38 8.03 -1.70 -3.68
N CYS A 39 8.28 -0.70 -4.53
CA CYS A 39 9.61 -0.32 -4.97
C CYS A 39 10.38 0.53 -3.93
N CYS A 40 9.73 1.01 -2.87
CA CYS A 40 10.38 1.76 -1.79
C CYS A 40 11.20 0.84 -0.86
N THR A 41 11.96 1.47 0.04
CA THR A 41 12.79 0.78 1.04
C THR A 41 11.97 -0.26 1.83
N PRO A 42 12.50 -1.48 2.07
CA PRO A 42 11.87 -2.48 2.93
C PRO A 42 11.51 -1.90 4.29
N GLY A 43 10.34 -2.27 4.82
CA GLY A 43 9.74 -1.68 6.02
C GLY A 43 8.76 -0.54 5.72
N SER A 44 8.66 -0.07 4.47
CA SER A 44 7.65 0.91 4.07
C SER A 44 6.25 0.33 4.23
N SER A 45 5.34 1.14 4.78
CA SER A 45 3.95 0.74 5.00
C SER A 45 3.00 1.71 4.33
N ILE A 46 1.97 1.16 3.72
CA ILE A 46 0.84 1.90 3.15
C ILE A 46 -0.42 1.60 3.95
N THR A 47 -1.22 2.62 4.23
CA THR A 47 -2.56 2.50 4.80
C THR A 47 -3.54 3.20 3.89
N PHE A 48 -4.58 2.50 3.45
CA PHE A 48 -5.62 3.09 2.60
C PHE A 48 -7.01 2.57 2.97
N ASP A 49 -8.03 3.41 2.84
CA ASP A 49 -9.42 2.96 2.88
C ASP A 49 -9.80 2.31 1.55
N TYR A 50 -10.86 1.51 1.53
CA TYR A 50 -11.42 0.94 0.30
C TYR A 50 -12.92 0.75 0.45
N ALA A 51 -13.67 0.93 -0.63
CA ALA A 51 -15.09 0.64 -0.63
C ALA A 51 -15.33 -0.87 -0.62
N LEU A 52 -15.97 -1.40 0.43
CA LEU A 52 -16.32 -2.83 0.54
C LEU A 52 -17.26 -3.27 -0.59
N ALA A 53 -18.02 -2.34 -1.16
CA ALA A 53 -18.87 -2.58 -2.32
C ALA A 53 -18.08 -2.80 -3.63
N THR A 54 -16.84 -2.30 -3.72
CA THR A 54 -16.00 -2.37 -4.93
C THR A 54 -14.87 -3.38 -4.79
N PHE A 55 -14.22 -3.43 -3.63
CA PHE A 55 -13.07 -4.26 -3.36
C PHE A 55 -13.37 -5.26 -2.24
N GLN A 56 -13.17 -6.54 -2.53
CA GLN A 56 -13.19 -7.57 -1.50
C GLN A 56 -11.85 -7.61 -0.75
N PRO A 57 -11.85 -7.77 0.59
CA PRO A 57 -10.62 -7.81 1.39
C PRO A 57 -9.64 -8.87 0.90
N GLN A 58 -10.13 -10.07 0.57
CA GLN A 58 -9.31 -11.18 0.08
C GLN A 58 -8.58 -10.86 -1.24
N MET A 59 -9.22 -10.07 -2.11
CA MET A 59 -8.60 -9.64 -3.38
C MET A 59 -7.45 -8.68 -3.11
N LEU A 60 -7.66 -7.70 -2.21
CA LEU A 60 -6.62 -6.74 -1.83
C LEU A 60 -5.45 -7.45 -1.15
N GLU A 61 -5.71 -8.42 -0.27
CA GLU A 61 -4.66 -9.22 0.35
C GLU A 61 -3.81 -9.97 -0.67
N HIS A 62 -4.46 -10.60 -1.64
CA HIS A 62 -3.76 -11.31 -2.71
C HIS A 62 -2.88 -10.35 -3.52
N MET A 63 -3.42 -9.20 -3.92
CA MET A 63 -2.66 -8.18 -4.65
C MET A 63 -1.46 -7.68 -3.84
N LEU A 64 -1.67 -7.30 -2.58
CA LEU A 64 -0.60 -6.85 -1.68
C LEU A 64 0.48 -7.93 -1.54
N SER A 65 0.09 -9.19 -1.36
CA SER A 65 1.04 -10.30 -1.27
C SER A 65 1.83 -10.49 -2.57
N GLN A 66 1.21 -10.30 -3.74
CA GLN A 66 1.90 -10.35 -5.04
C GLN A 66 2.96 -9.25 -5.19
N PHE A 67 2.74 -8.07 -4.61
CA PHE A 67 3.72 -6.97 -4.62
C PHE A 67 4.80 -7.11 -3.54
N GLY A 68 4.71 -8.12 -2.66
CA GLY A 68 5.71 -8.38 -1.62
C GLY A 68 5.36 -7.86 -0.24
N PHE A 69 4.17 -7.29 -0.04
CA PHE A 69 3.70 -6.91 1.29
C PHE A 69 3.41 -8.14 2.14
N ARG A 70 3.86 -8.14 3.40
CA ARG A 70 3.78 -9.31 4.31
C ARG A 70 3.04 -9.07 5.62
N HIS A 71 2.85 -7.83 6.04
CA HIS A 71 2.13 -7.49 7.27
C HIS A 71 0.83 -6.75 6.92
N ILE A 72 -0.22 -7.52 6.65
CA ILE A 72 -1.52 -6.97 6.25
C ILE A 72 -2.44 -6.93 7.47
N GLU A 73 -2.86 -5.73 7.86
CA GLU A 73 -3.80 -5.46 8.94
C GLU A 73 -5.08 -4.85 8.35
N HIS A 74 -6.23 -5.42 8.68
CA HIS A 74 -7.53 -4.87 8.30
C HIS A 74 -8.11 -4.09 9.47
N GLY A 75 -8.63 -2.91 9.17
CA GLY A 75 -9.36 -2.06 10.10
C GLY A 75 -10.75 -1.72 9.57
N ASP A 76 -11.59 -1.19 10.43
CA ASP A 76 -12.88 -0.61 10.07
C ASP A 76 -12.72 0.91 10.01
N ALA A 77 -13.08 1.53 8.88
CA ALA A 77 -12.97 2.98 8.71
C ALA A 77 -14.30 3.69 8.99
N ALA A 78 -15.35 3.30 8.28
CA ALA A 78 -16.70 3.85 8.36
C ALA A 78 -17.69 2.87 7.73
N ALA A 79 -19.00 3.07 7.94
CA ALA A 79 -20.03 2.20 7.39
C ALA A 79 -19.91 2.06 5.85
N GLY A 80 -19.47 0.89 5.38
CA GLY A 80 -19.26 0.57 3.96
C GLY A 80 -17.83 0.76 3.43
N LEU A 81 -16.91 1.25 4.26
CA LEU A 81 -15.49 1.39 3.93
C LEU A 81 -14.63 0.50 4.84
N GLY A 82 -13.79 -0.32 4.24
CA GLY A 82 -12.72 -1.03 4.93
C GLY A 82 -11.48 -0.16 5.00
N LEU A 83 -10.63 -0.41 5.99
CA LEU A 83 -9.28 0.13 6.08
C LEU A 83 -8.30 -1.04 5.93
N ILE A 84 -7.23 -0.85 5.19
CA ILE A 84 -6.16 -1.84 5.13
C ILE A 84 -4.82 -1.15 5.30
N LYS A 85 -3.94 -1.80 6.05
CA LYS A 85 -2.55 -1.40 6.24
C LYS A 85 -1.66 -2.56 5.83
N ALA A 86 -0.64 -2.28 5.05
CA ALA A 86 0.28 -3.27 4.53
C ALA A 86 1.72 -2.76 4.62
N THR A 87 2.67 -3.64 4.95
CA THR A 87 4.11 -3.31 4.98
C THR A 87 4.89 -4.22 4.05
N VAL A 88 5.80 -3.63 3.26
CA VAL A 88 6.73 -4.33 2.36
C VAL A 88 7.97 -4.80 3.09
#